data_AF-A0A520ZMC9-F1
#
_entry.id   AF-A0A520ZMC9-F1
#
_cell.length_a   1.000
_cell.length_b   1.000
_cell.length_c   1.000
_cell.angle_alpha   90.00
_cell.angle_beta   90.00
_cell.angle_gamma   90.00
#
_symmetry.space_group_name_H-M   'P 1'
#
loop_
_entity.id
_entity.type
_entity.pdbx_description
1 polymer ?
#
loop_
_entity_poly.entity_id
_entity_poly.type
_entity_poly.pdbx_seq_one_letter_code
_entity_poly.pdbx_strand_id
1 'polypeptide(L)'
;MLNRYRDTPDVMSITASNMQPQDRHYDASYYFSCFNHVWGWASWRRAWVHFDASLDDLETDAAQHTIASACPAEGSDSFWLNALRRVRDGHTDSWAVPWLLSQWKAGGLTVTPSVNLMQNIGFDDAGTHTTSADQWEAGLRALPLPFPLTHPDRIEQNVEADTHVARNVFHIKPVSLSKRLRRWLRGQPNP
;
A
#
# COMPACT_ATOMS: atom_id res chain seq x y z
N MET A 1 -16.94 9.04 2.41
CA MET A 1 -16.50 8.03 1.42
C MET A 1 -17.18 6.68 1.57
N LEU A 2 -17.41 6.16 2.79
CA LEU A 2 -18.02 4.83 3.00
C LEU A 2 -19.38 4.61 2.30
N ASN A 3 -20.26 5.63 2.28
CA ASN A 3 -21.54 5.53 1.57
C ASN A 3 -21.37 5.57 0.04
N ARG A 4 -20.42 6.34 -0.48
CA ARG A 4 -20.19 6.50 -1.93
C ARG A 4 -19.72 5.20 -2.57
N TYR A 5 -18.79 4.50 -1.92
CA TYR A 5 -18.15 3.29 -2.44
C TYR A 5 -18.70 2.02 -1.78
N ARG A 6 -19.92 2.06 -1.22
CA ARG A 6 -20.52 0.92 -0.50
C ARG A 6 -20.67 -0.32 -1.38
N ASP A 7 -21.00 -0.13 -2.65
CA ASP A 7 -21.33 -1.21 -3.59
C ASP A 7 -20.35 -1.25 -4.78
N THR A 8 -19.21 -0.56 -4.66
CA THR A 8 -18.16 -0.55 -5.68
C THR A 8 -17.13 -1.64 -5.37
N PRO A 9 -17.05 -2.74 -6.14
CA PRO A 9 -16.14 -3.85 -5.84
C PRO A 9 -14.67 -3.45 -5.92
N ASP A 10 -14.31 -2.60 -6.88
CA ASP A 10 -12.94 -2.14 -7.13
C ASP A 10 -12.35 -1.29 -5.98
N VAL A 11 -13.18 -0.84 -5.03
CA VAL A 11 -12.74 -0.07 -3.86
C VAL A 11 -12.88 -0.92 -2.61
N MET A 12 -11.76 -1.40 -2.06
CA MET A 12 -11.77 -2.32 -0.94
C MET A 12 -11.51 -1.66 0.40
N SER A 13 -10.82 -0.53 0.41
CA SER A 13 -10.50 0.21 1.63
C SER A 13 -10.64 1.73 1.44
N ILE A 14 -10.79 2.44 2.54
CA ILE A 14 -10.59 3.89 2.64
C ILE A 14 -9.61 4.12 3.77
N THR A 15 -8.63 4.99 3.58
CA THR A 15 -7.69 5.39 4.62
C THR A 15 -7.83 6.88 4.96
N ALA A 16 -7.41 7.27 6.15
CA ALA A 16 -7.18 8.65 6.57
C ALA A 16 -5.71 9.06 6.36
N SER A 17 -4.82 8.11 6.09
CA SER A 17 -3.40 8.36 5.87
C SER A 17 -3.15 8.93 4.49
N ASN A 18 -2.27 9.92 4.38
CA ASN A 18 -1.61 10.23 3.11
C ASN A 18 -0.09 10.28 3.32
N MET A 19 0.62 9.31 2.73
CA MET A 19 2.06 9.14 2.90
C MET A 19 2.88 9.88 1.83
N GLN A 20 2.46 11.10 1.53
CA GLN A 20 3.04 11.97 0.49
C GLN A 20 3.56 13.25 1.14
N PRO A 21 4.42 14.02 0.46
CA PRO A 21 4.80 15.35 0.91
C PRO A 21 3.54 16.20 1.17
N GLN A 22 3.49 16.91 2.30
CA GLN A 22 2.28 17.65 2.71
C GLN A 22 1.99 18.87 1.83
N ASP A 23 2.97 19.29 1.02
CA ASP A 23 2.86 20.34 0.00
C ASP A 23 2.52 19.80 -1.40
N ARG A 24 2.32 18.49 -1.55
CA ARG A 24 1.91 17.89 -2.83
C ARG A 24 0.48 18.30 -3.19
N HIS A 25 0.32 18.75 -4.43
CA HIS A 25 -0.98 19.13 -4.98
C HIS A 25 -1.62 17.99 -5.78
N TYR A 26 -2.94 17.86 -5.66
CA TYR A 26 -3.79 16.94 -6.40
C TYR A 26 -5.02 17.68 -6.93
N ASP A 27 -5.49 17.29 -8.12
CA ASP A 27 -6.69 17.90 -8.72
C ASP A 27 -7.98 17.47 -8.00
N ALA A 28 -8.00 16.25 -7.46
CA ALA A 28 -9.12 15.69 -6.71
C ALA A 28 -8.84 15.66 -5.19
N SER A 29 -9.91 15.58 -4.39
CA SER A 29 -9.82 15.51 -2.92
C SER A 29 -9.28 14.17 -2.40
N TYR A 30 -9.15 13.17 -3.26
CA TYR A 30 -8.58 11.86 -2.97
C TYR A 30 -8.12 11.20 -4.28
N TYR A 31 -7.31 10.18 -4.16
CA TYR A 31 -6.87 9.31 -5.25
C TYR A 31 -7.08 7.84 -4.86
N PHE A 32 -6.82 6.93 -5.80
CA PHE A 32 -6.86 5.51 -5.53
C PHE A 32 -5.45 4.94 -5.50
N SER A 33 -5.11 4.21 -4.45
CA SER A 33 -3.80 3.61 -4.25
C SER A 33 -3.90 2.09 -4.24
N CYS A 34 -2.87 1.39 -4.72
CA CYS A 34 -2.72 -0.04 -4.48
C CYS A 34 -2.41 -0.36 -3.01
N PHE A 35 -1.97 0.62 -2.22
CA PHE A 35 -1.66 0.44 -0.81
C PHE A 35 -2.86 0.75 0.09
N ASN A 36 -2.99 -0.01 1.17
CA ASN A 36 -4.13 0.08 2.07
C ASN A 36 -3.97 1.11 3.19
N HIS A 37 -2.72 1.43 3.53
CA HIS A 37 -2.34 2.40 4.56
C HIS A 37 -3.23 2.30 5.80
N VAL A 38 -3.05 1.26 6.59
CA VAL A 38 -3.97 0.85 7.68
C VAL A 38 -4.02 1.79 8.89
N TRP A 39 -3.38 2.96 8.87
CA TRP A 39 -3.53 3.94 9.93
C TRP A 39 -4.76 4.81 9.67
N GLY A 40 -5.75 4.69 10.56
CA GLY A 40 -7.04 5.36 10.41
C GLY A 40 -7.80 4.90 9.17
N TRP A 41 -8.06 3.60 9.05
CA TRP A 41 -8.70 3.01 7.87
C TRP A 41 -10.10 2.46 8.18
N ALA A 42 -10.89 2.27 7.13
CA ALA A 42 -12.14 1.56 7.18
C ALA A 42 -12.31 0.71 5.92
N SER A 43 -13.02 -0.40 6.06
CA SER A 43 -13.42 -1.26 4.94
C SER A 43 -14.86 -1.73 5.16
N TRP A 44 -15.37 -2.50 4.21
CA TRP A 44 -16.72 -3.03 4.23
C TRP A 44 -16.68 -4.55 4.35
N ARG A 45 -17.73 -5.12 4.92
CA ARG A 45 -17.91 -6.58 5.00
C ARG A 45 -17.69 -7.27 3.66
N ARG A 46 -18.21 -6.70 2.55
CA ARG A 46 -18.04 -7.27 1.19
C ARG A 46 -16.59 -7.37 0.73
N ALA A 47 -15.71 -6.50 1.23
CA ALA A 47 -14.29 -6.52 0.90
C ALA A 47 -13.54 -7.44 1.88
N TRP A 48 -13.87 -7.36 3.17
CA TRP A 48 -13.21 -8.14 4.22
C TRP A 48 -13.40 -9.65 4.09
N VAL A 49 -14.46 -10.13 3.43
CA VAL A 49 -14.62 -11.58 3.14
C VAL A 49 -13.51 -12.16 2.26
N HIS A 50 -12.74 -11.32 1.56
CA HIS A 50 -11.58 -11.75 0.78
C HIS A 50 -10.30 -11.90 1.62
N PHE A 51 -10.31 -11.49 2.89
CA PHE A 51 -9.13 -11.54 3.73
C PHE A 51 -8.69 -12.98 3.98
N ASP A 52 -7.48 -13.30 3.54
CA ASP A 52 -6.82 -14.57 3.78
C ASP A 52 -5.48 -14.32 4.49
N ALA A 53 -5.39 -14.75 5.75
CA ALA A 53 -4.20 -14.63 6.58
C ALA A 53 -3.24 -15.82 6.45
N SER A 54 -3.65 -16.93 5.82
CA SER A 54 -2.85 -18.16 5.75
C SER A 54 -1.60 -17.99 4.89
N LEU A 55 -1.72 -17.25 3.78
CA LEU A 55 -0.70 -17.12 2.75
C LEU A 55 -0.26 -18.47 2.15
N ASP A 56 -1.12 -19.49 2.19
CA ASP A 56 -0.80 -20.85 1.72
C ASP A 56 -0.49 -20.89 0.22
N ASP A 57 -1.12 -20.02 -0.56
CA ASP A 57 -0.95 -19.93 -2.02
C ASP A 57 0.14 -18.93 -2.44
N LEU A 58 0.91 -18.36 -1.50
CA LEU A 58 1.90 -17.31 -1.78
C LEU A 58 2.93 -17.72 -2.83
N GLU A 59 3.28 -19.01 -2.87
CA GLU A 59 4.28 -19.54 -3.80
C GLU A 59 3.70 -19.90 -5.18
N THR A 60 2.38 -19.76 -5.39
CA THR A 60 1.74 -20.02 -6.69
C THR A 60 2.10 -18.94 -7.71
N ASP A 61 2.12 -19.32 -9.00
CA ASP A 61 2.37 -18.37 -10.09
C ASP A 61 1.35 -17.22 -10.10
N ALA A 62 0.09 -17.50 -9.74
CA ALA A 62 -0.96 -16.50 -9.67
C ALA A 62 -0.70 -15.44 -8.59
N ALA A 63 -0.29 -15.85 -7.38
CA ALA A 63 0.05 -14.93 -6.30
C ALA A 63 1.30 -14.11 -6.65
N GLN A 64 2.33 -14.74 -7.20
CA GLN A 64 3.55 -14.04 -7.61
C GLN A 64 3.29 -13.04 -8.74
N HIS A 65 2.46 -13.39 -9.72
CA HIS A 65 2.04 -12.48 -10.79
C HIS A 65 1.23 -11.28 -10.24
N THR A 66 0.31 -11.55 -9.31
CA THR A 66 -0.45 -10.49 -8.61
C THR A 66 0.50 -9.52 -7.91
N ILE A 67 1.47 -10.02 -7.15
CA ILE A 67 2.43 -9.18 -6.41
C ILE A 67 3.32 -8.37 -7.37
N ALA A 68 3.76 -8.97 -8.48
CA ALA A 68 4.59 -8.30 -9.47
C ALA A 68 3.84 -7.19 -10.23
N SER A 69 2.52 -7.33 -10.41
CA SER A 69 1.69 -6.37 -11.16
C SER A 69 1.09 -5.26 -10.31
N ALA A 70 0.91 -5.48 -9.00
CA ALA A 70 0.16 -4.55 -8.15
C ALA A 70 0.90 -3.24 -7.84
N CYS A 71 2.24 -3.30 -7.69
CA CYS A 71 3.05 -2.12 -7.36
C CYS A 71 3.96 -1.74 -8.55
N PRO A 72 3.85 -0.51 -9.08
CA PRO A 72 4.52 -0.10 -10.32
C PRO A 72 6.03 0.13 -10.18
N ALA A 73 6.59 0.07 -8.97
CA ALA A 73 8.00 0.36 -8.75
C ALA A 73 8.88 -0.90 -8.94
N GLU A 74 9.95 -0.78 -9.73
CA GLU A 74 10.94 -1.87 -9.87
C GLU A 74 11.50 -2.30 -8.51
N GLY A 75 11.52 -3.62 -8.29
CA GLY A 75 11.97 -4.27 -7.06
C GLY A 75 10.86 -4.56 -6.06
N SER A 76 9.63 -4.09 -6.33
CA SER A 76 8.49 -4.29 -5.44
C SER A 76 8.07 -5.76 -5.32
N ASP A 77 8.19 -6.52 -6.41
CA ASP A 77 7.93 -7.96 -6.43
C ASP A 77 8.71 -8.69 -5.32
N SER A 78 10.02 -8.47 -5.29
CA SER A 78 10.95 -9.12 -4.37
C SER A 78 10.76 -8.61 -2.94
N PHE A 79 10.47 -7.32 -2.78
CA PHE A 79 10.20 -6.69 -1.48
C PHE A 79 8.95 -7.28 -0.83
N TRP A 80 7.82 -7.26 -1.54
CA TRP A 80 6.53 -7.72 -1.01
C TRP A 80 6.50 -9.23 -0.83
N LEU A 81 7.11 -10.01 -1.73
CA LEU A 81 7.29 -11.45 -1.51
C LEU A 81 8.08 -11.73 -0.22
N ASN A 82 9.14 -10.96 0.06
CA ASN A 82 9.90 -11.13 1.30
C ASN A 82 9.04 -10.77 2.52
N ALA A 83 8.33 -9.64 2.50
CA ALA A 83 7.46 -9.21 3.59
C ALA A 83 6.36 -10.25 3.88
N LEU A 84 5.70 -10.77 2.85
CA LEU A 84 4.67 -11.80 2.97
C LEU A 84 5.23 -13.12 3.53
N ARG A 85 6.39 -13.58 3.05
CA ARG A 85 7.05 -14.77 3.59
C ARG A 85 7.42 -14.59 5.06
N ARG A 86 7.92 -13.41 5.45
CA ARG A 86 8.22 -13.12 6.87
C ARG A 86 6.99 -13.20 7.74
N VAL A 87 5.83 -12.72 7.27
CA VAL A 87 4.56 -12.86 8.00
C VAL A 87 4.13 -14.32 8.09
N ARG A 88 4.10 -15.05 6.96
CA ARG A 88 3.75 -16.48 6.91
C ARG A 88 4.62 -17.31 7.87
N ASP A 89 5.91 -17.05 7.87
CA ASP A 89 6.90 -17.79 8.65
C ASP A 89 6.98 -17.30 10.11
N GLY A 90 6.09 -16.40 10.55
CA GLY A 90 6.01 -15.91 11.93
C GLY A 90 7.11 -14.94 12.36
N HIS A 91 7.94 -14.47 11.44
CA HIS A 91 9.01 -13.49 11.71
C HIS A 91 8.50 -12.05 11.82
N THR A 92 7.23 -11.81 11.49
CA THR A 92 6.60 -10.49 11.55
C THR A 92 5.12 -10.68 11.86
N ASP A 93 4.67 -10.16 13.00
CA ASP A 93 3.26 -10.15 13.37
C ASP A 93 2.57 -8.95 12.73
N SER A 94 1.95 -9.17 11.57
CA SER A 94 1.23 -8.11 10.85
C SER A 94 0.09 -8.69 10.03
N TRP A 95 -1.14 -8.32 10.39
CA TRP A 95 -2.34 -8.62 9.59
C TRP A 95 -2.46 -7.72 8.35
N ALA A 96 -1.78 -6.56 8.34
CA ALA A 96 -1.90 -5.55 7.29
C ALA A 96 -1.28 -5.99 5.96
N VAL A 97 -0.21 -6.79 6.01
CA VAL A 97 0.49 -7.28 4.81
C VAL A 97 -0.31 -8.39 4.10
N PRO A 98 -0.87 -9.42 4.79
CA PRO A 98 -1.83 -10.34 4.18
C PRO A 98 -3.08 -9.65 3.65
N TRP A 99 -3.58 -8.61 4.35
CA TRP A 99 -4.71 -7.82 3.86
C TRP A 99 -4.38 -7.09 2.55
N LEU A 100 -3.18 -6.52 2.44
CA LEU A 100 -2.71 -5.90 1.21
C LEU A 100 -2.67 -6.90 0.03
N LEU A 101 -2.16 -8.12 0.25
CA LEU A 101 -2.18 -9.16 -0.78
C LEU A 101 -3.62 -9.55 -1.16
N SER A 102 -4.51 -9.69 -0.18
CA SER A 102 -5.92 -10.01 -0.41
C SER A 102 -6.59 -8.95 -1.28
N GLN A 103 -6.27 -7.66 -1.06
CA GLN A 103 -6.76 -6.57 -1.90
C GLN A 103 -6.23 -6.67 -3.34
N TRP A 104 -4.93 -6.94 -3.51
CA TRP A 104 -4.34 -7.09 -4.85
C TRP A 104 -4.93 -8.26 -5.62
N LYS A 105 -5.14 -9.41 -4.98
CA LYS A 105 -5.77 -10.59 -5.61
C LYS A 105 -7.19 -10.30 -6.09
N ALA A 106 -7.90 -9.42 -5.40
CA ALA A 106 -9.24 -8.98 -5.78
C ALA A 106 -9.23 -7.77 -6.75
N GLY A 107 -8.06 -7.29 -7.18
CA GLY A 107 -7.94 -6.11 -8.05
C GLY A 107 -8.37 -4.80 -7.37
N GLY A 108 -8.44 -4.78 -6.04
CA GLY A 108 -9.02 -3.67 -5.29
C GLY A 108 -8.04 -2.55 -4.98
N LEU A 109 -8.58 -1.34 -4.93
CA LEU A 109 -7.86 -0.11 -4.59
C LEU A 109 -8.36 0.47 -3.27
N THR A 110 -7.56 1.40 -2.75
CA THR A 110 -7.86 2.15 -1.52
C THR A 110 -8.10 3.60 -1.86
N VAL A 111 -9.18 4.18 -1.35
CA VAL A 111 -9.39 5.63 -1.38
C VAL A 111 -8.44 6.28 -0.39
N THR A 112 -7.53 7.10 -0.91
CA THR A 112 -6.50 7.81 -0.14
C THR A 112 -6.73 9.32 -0.28
N PRO A 113 -6.92 10.07 0.81
CA PRO A 113 -7.19 11.50 0.75
C PRO A 113 -5.98 12.26 0.18
N SER A 114 -6.24 13.40 -0.48
CA SER A 114 -5.16 14.25 -1.04
C SER A 114 -4.32 14.95 0.03
N VAL A 115 -4.81 14.98 1.26
CA VAL A 115 -4.07 15.43 2.46
C VAL A 115 -4.14 14.36 3.53
N ASN A 116 -3.17 14.35 4.43
CA ASN A 116 -3.19 13.41 5.55
C ASN A 116 -4.23 13.87 6.60
N LEU A 117 -5.19 13.00 6.96
CA LEU A 117 -6.33 13.34 7.84
C LEU A 117 -6.15 12.87 9.29
N MET A 118 -5.09 12.13 9.58
CA MET A 118 -4.81 11.61 10.91
C MET A 118 -3.34 11.78 11.26
N GLN A 119 -3.04 12.03 12.53
CA GLN A 119 -1.67 12.03 13.03
C GLN A 119 -1.50 10.84 13.96
N ASN A 120 -0.49 10.02 13.70
CA ASN A 120 -0.12 8.93 14.61
C ASN A 120 0.74 9.53 15.73
N ILE A 121 0.26 9.44 16.97
CA ILE A 121 0.91 9.97 18.17
C ILE A 121 1.72 8.91 18.94
N GLY A 122 1.75 7.66 18.47
CA GLY A 122 2.43 6.53 19.13
C GLY A 122 3.92 6.41 18.82
N PHE A 123 4.59 7.52 18.49
CA PHE A 123 6.05 7.59 18.30
C PHE A 123 6.77 7.99 19.59
N ASP A 124 6.23 7.57 20.73
CA ASP A 124 6.86 7.70 22.05
C ASP A 124 7.47 6.36 22.48
N ASP A 125 8.14 6.36 23.64
CA ASP A 125 8.81 5.17 24.19
C ASP A 125 7.85 4.00 24.50
N ALA A 126 6.53 4.19 24.36
CA ALA A 126 5.50 3.19 24.58
C ALA A 126 5.00 2.51 23.28
N GLY A 127 5.47 2.92 22.10
CA GLY A 127 5.07 2.35 20.82
C GLY A 127 5.54 0.90 20.62
N THR A 128 4.62 0.00 20.23
CA THR A 128 4.92 -1.43 20.01
C THR A 128 5.70 -1.72 18.73
N HIS A 129 5.65 -0.83 17.73
CA HIS A 129 6.35 -0.95 16.45
C HIS A 129 7.08 0.32 15.99
N THR A 130 6.93 1.43 16.72
CA THR A 130 7.38 2.78 16.33
C THR A 130 8.20 3.40 17.45
N THR A 131 9.37 2.83 17.73
CA THR A 131 10.23 3.21 18.87
C THR A 131 11.21 4.34 18.55
N SER A 132 10.97 5.15 17.51
CA SER A 132 11.85 6.27 17.15
C SER A 132 11.05 7.43 16.57
N ALA A 133 11.22 8.60 17.18
CA ALA A 133 10.66 9.87 16.71
C ALA A 133 11.34 10.41 15.43
N ASP A 134 12.43 9.77 14.96
CA ASP A 134 13.15 10.16 13.73
C ASP A 134 12.51 9.57 12.46
N GLN A 135 11.46 8.76 12.61
CA GLN A 135 10.68 8.27 11.48
C GLN A 135 9.92 9.42 10.82
N TRP A 136 10.02 9.57 9.51
CA TRP A 136 9.42 10.70 8.77
C TRP A 136 7.89 10.73 8.95
N GLU A 137 7.28 9.57 9.18
CA GLU A 137 5.88 9.38 9.51
C GLU A 137 5.45 10.12 10.80
N ALA A 138 6.34 10.30 11.77
CA ALA A 138 6.05 11.06 13.00
C ALA A 138 5.78 12.54 12.72
N GLY A 139 6.31 13.05 11.60
CA GLY A 139 6.10 14.42 11.12
C GLY A 139 4.78 14.63 10.35
N LEU A 140 4.04 13.56 10.05
CA LEU A 140 2.78 13.66 9.31
C LEU A 140 1.68 14.30 10.16
N ARG A 141 1.25 15.50 9.77
CA ARG A 141 0.20 16.25 10.47
C ARG A 141 -1.16 15.95 9.87
N ALA A 142 -2.20 15.99 10.70
CA ALA A 142 -3.57 16.01 10.22
C ALA A 142 -3.88 17.40 9.63
N LEU A 143 -4.40 17.42 8.41
CA LEU A 143 -4.75 18.62 7.66
C LEU A 143 -6.24 18.61 7.31
N PRO A 144 -6.91 19.77 7.25
CA PRO A 144 -8.31 19.83 6.86
C PRO A 144 -8.50 19.46 5.38
N LEU A 145 -9.52 18.65 5.09
CA LEU A 145 -9.93 18.37 3.71
C LEU A 145 -10.95 19.42 3.25
N PRO A 146 -10.70 20.17 2.17
CA PRO A 146 -11.66 21.16 1.67
C PRO A 146 -12.96 20.52 1.18
N PHE A 147 -14.08 21.23 1.36
CA PHE A 147 -15.41 20.85 0.86
C PHE A 147 -15.98 21.94 -0.07
N PRO A 148 -16.83 21.58 -1.06
CA PRO A 148 -17.26 20.22 -1.40
C PRO A 148 -16.10 19.37 -1.95
N LEU A 149 -16.24 18.04 -1.86
CA LEU A 149 -15.19 17.13 -2.34
C LEU A 149 -15.17 17.10 -3.86
N THR A 150 -13.98 17.22 -4.44
CA THR A 150 -13.71 16.96 -5.85
C THR A 150 -13.43 15.47 -6.02
N HIS A 151 -14.23 14.80 -6.84
CA HIS A 151 -14.10 13.37 -7.10
C HIS A 151 -13.22 13.12 -8.34
N PRO A 152 -12.33 12.11 -8.32
CA PRO A 152 -11.69 11.63 -9.54
C PRO A 152 -12.73 11.11 -10.54
N ASP A 153 -12.48 11.31 -11.83
CA ASP A 153 -13.36 10.85 -12.91
C ASP A 153 -13.34 9.33 -13.09
N ARG A 154 -12.26 8.67 -12.65
CA ARG A 154 -12.02 7.23 -12.84
C ARG A 154 -11.51 6.59 -11.57
N ILE A 155 -11.82 5.30 -11.41
CA ILE A 155 -11.29 4.45 -10.34
C ILE A 155 -10.05 3.76 -10.90
N GLU A 156 -8.93 4.47 -10.87
CA GLU A 156 -7.66 4.01 -11.43
C GLU A 156 -6.54 4.29 -10.45
N GLN A 157 -5.57 3.37 -10.39
CA GLN A 157 -4.40 3.49 -9.53
C GLN A 157 -3.60 4.75 -9.86
N ASN A 158 -3.26 5.53 -8.83
CA ASN A 158 -2.32 6.64 -8.96
C ASN A 158 -0.89 6.11 -8.89
N VAL A 159 -0.39 5.68 -10.06
CA VAL A 159 0.94 5.08 -10.23
C VAL A 159 2.07 5.98 -9.71
N GLU A 160 1.95 7.30 -9.88
CA GLU A 160 2.96 8.25 -9.43
C GLU A 160 3.02 8.34 -7.90
N ALA A 161 1.86 8.44 -7.25
CA ALA A 161 1.76 8.43 -5.79
C ALA A 161 2.26 7.10 -5.20
N ASP A 162 1.85 5.96 -5.78
CA ASP A 162 2.28 4.64 -5.31
C ASP A 162 3.78 4.41 -5.51
N THR A 163 4.34 4.89 -6.64
CA THR A 163 5.79 4.85 -6.86
C THR A 163 6.53 5.70 -5.83
N HIS A 164 6.01 6.88 -5.49
CA HIS A 164 6.58 7.71 -4.43
C HIS A 164 6.61 6.97 -3.10
N VAL A 165 5.49 6.35 -2.69
CA VAL A 165 5.40 5.56 -1.45
C VAL A 165 6.41 4.41 -1.48
N ALA A 166 6.45 3.64 -2.57
CA ALA A 166 7.38 2.52 -2.72
C ALA A 166 8.84 2.95 -2.51
N ARG A 167 9.26 4.08 -3.09
CA ARG A 167 10.64 4.55 -3.02
C ARG A 167 11.00 5.23 -1.69
N ASN A 168 10.10 6.06 -1.16
CA ASN A 168 10.44 6.96 -0.06
C ASN A 168 9.96 6.46 1.31
N VAL A 169 8.93 5.61 1.33
CA VAL A 169 8.34 5.08 2.57
C VAL A 169 8.79 3.65 2.79
N PHE A 170 8.61 2.79 1.80
CA PHE A 170 9.02 1.39 1.89
C PHE A 170 10.50 1.16 1.50
N HIS A 171 11.18 2.21 1.06
CA HIS A 171 12.59 2.18 0.63
C HIS A 171 12.91 1.08 -0.39
N ILE A 172 11.95 0.77 -1.28
CA ILE A 172 12.09 -0.25 -2.32
C ILE A 172 13.10 0.27 -3.35
N LYS A 173 14.22 -0.43 -3.48
CA LYS A 173 15.29 -0.07 -4.41
C LYS A 173 15.13 -0.78 -5.76
N PRO A 174 15.52 -0.14 -6.87
CA PRO A 174 15.58 -0.81 -8.17
C PRO A 174 16.49 -2.03 -8.10
N VAL A 175 16.22 -3.04 -8.94
CA VAL A 175 17.09 -4.20 -9.04
C VAL A 175 18.43 -3.74 -9.62
N SER A 176 19.53 -4.05 -8.94
CA SER A 176 20.86 -3.62 -9.41
C SER A 176 21.18 -4.17 -10.81
N LEU A 177 21.92 -3.39 -11.61
CA LEU A 177 22.41 -3.80 -12.93
C LEU A 177 23.14 -5.16 -12.90
N SER A 178 23.91 -5.44 -11.85
CA SER A 178 24.63 -6.71 -11.69
C SER A 178 23.71 -7.89 -11.38
N LYS A 179 22.53 -7.65 -10.81
CA LYS A 179 21.49 -8.66 -10.56
C LYS A 179 20.64 -8.89 -11.81
N ARG A 180 20.35 -7.84 -12.57
CA ARG A 180 19.76 -7.90 -13.93
C ARG A 180 20.62 -8.73 -14.89
N LEU A 181 21.92 -8.41 -14.97
CA LEU A 181 22.87 -9.15 -15.81
C LEU A 181 22.96 -10.63 -15.41
N ARG A 182 22.97 -10.93 -14.11
CA ARG A 182 22.98 -12.32 -13.60
C ARG A 182 21.68 -13.08 -13.86
N ARG A 183 20.54 -12.42 -14.02
CA ARG A 183 19.26 -13.04 -14.43
C ARG A 183 19.22 -13.29 -15.93
N TRP A 184 19.68 -12.31 -16.72
CA TRP A 184 19.84 -12.46 -18.16
C TRP A 184 20.76 -13.64 -18.52
N LEU A 185 21.91 -13.75 -17.85
CA LEU A 185 22.84 -14.88 -18.01
C LEU A 185 22.23 -16.24 -17.57
N ARG A 186 21.15 -16.24 -16.78
CA ARG A 186 20.45 -17.45 -16.31
C ARG A 186 19.17 -17.75 -17.11
N GLY A 187 18.87 -16.99 -18.17
CA GLY A 187 17.66 -17.18 -18.97
C GLY A 187 16.35 -16.89 -18.23
N GLN A 188 16.40 -16.14 -17.12
CA GLN A 188 15.20 -15.72 -16.39
C GLN A 188 14.67 -14.40 -16.97
N PRO A 189 13.34 -14.22 -17.05
CA PRO A 189 12.75 -12.95 -17.50
C PRO A 189 13.19 -11.80 -16.59
N ASN A 190 13.47 -10.65 -17.20
CA ASN A 190 13.64 -9.39 -16.47
C ASN A 190 12.26 -8.85 -16.08
N PRO A 191 12.15 -8.16 -14.91
CA PRO A 191 10.93 -7.47 -14.53
C PRO A 191 10.60 -6.32 -15.49
#